data_AF-A0A971CZT5-F1
#
_entry.id   AF-A0A971CZT5-F1
#
_cell.length_a   1.000
_cell.length_b   1.000
_cell.length_c   1.000
_cell.angle_alpha   90.00
_cell.angle_beta   90.00
_cell.angle_gamma   90.00
#
_symmetry.space_group_name_H-M   'P 1'
#
loop_
_entity.id
_entity.type
_entity.pdbx_description
1 polymer ?
#
loop_
_entity_poly.entity_id
_entity_poly.type
_entity_poly.pdbx_seq_one_letter_code
_entity_poly.pdbx_strand_id
1 'polypeptide(L)'
;MSSSSGMSLSQAVTLAIRLAVIREDVPMSEVAYRAGMKPRRLYARMRTCGAWSMSELDAIAHVLFNGDVLELFRMAAYEQQHAEVSI
;
A
#
# COMPACT_ATOMS: atom_id res chain seq x y z
N MET A 1 19.60 -22.25 11.14
CA MET A 1 19.39 -21.31 10.02
C MET A 1 18.14 -20.51 10.35
N SER A 2 18.30 -19.34 10.95
CA SER A 2 17.17 -18.49 11.33
C SER A 2 16.75 -17.69 10.10
N SER A 3 15.70 -18.12 9.42
CA SER A 3 15.06 -17.29 8.40
C SER A 3 14.48 -16.07 9.10
N SER A 4 15.09 -14.89 8.96
CA SER A 4 14.41 -13.66 9.31
C SER A 4 13.27 -13.50 8.32
N SER A 5 12.05 -13.69 8.78
CA SER A 5 10.83 -13.49 7.99
C SER A 5 10.58 -11.99 7.88
N GLY A 6 11.44 -11.27 7.17
CA GLY A 6 11.27 -9.85 6.88
C GLY A 6 9.99 -9.62 6.08
N MET A 7 9.33 -8.48 6.31
CA MET A 7 8.14 -8.09 5.55
C MET A 7 8.50 -7.97 4.07
N SER A 8 7.72 -8.61 3.19
CA SER A 8 7.89 -8.45 1.74
C SER A 8 7.47 -7.06 1.28
N LEU A 9 8.06 -6.59 0.17
CA LEU A 9 7.70 -5.28 -0.41
C LEU A 9 6.18 -5.17 -0.71
N SER A 10 5.54 -6.23 -1.18
CA SER A 10 4.09 -6.18 -1.47
C SER A 10 3.25 -6.05 -0.20
N GLN A 11 3.69 -6.66 0.92
CA GLN A 11 3.07 -6.47 2.23
C GLN A 11 3.27 -5.04 2.73
N ALA A 12 4.49 -4.51 2.62
CA ALA A 12 4.83 -3.16 3.04
C ALA A 12 4.04 -2.09 2.26
N VAL A 13 3.96 -2.22 0.93
CA VAL A 13 3.13 -1.36 0.08
C VAL A 13 1.65 -1.46 0.45
N THR A 14 1.15 -2.67 0.67
CA THR A 14 -0.25 -2.88 1.07
C THR A 14 -0.55 -2.23 2.43
N LEU A 15 0.38 -2.31 3.38
CA LEU A 15 0.26 -1.65 4.68
C LEU A 15 0.29 -0.12 4.53
N ALA A 16 1.22 0.42 3.75
CA ALA A 16 1.33 1.85 3.47
C ALA A 16 0.03 2.41 2.88
N ILE A 17 -0.59 1.73 1.92
CA ILE A 17 -1.87 2.18 1.34
C ILE A 17 -2.98 2.20 2.41
N ARG A 18 -3.04 1.19 3.30
CA ARG A 18 -4.04 1.16 4.38
C ARG A 18 -3.84 2.32 5.36
N LEU A 19 -2.60 2.57 5.76
CA LEU A 19 -2.26 3.66 6.67
C LEU A 19 -2.58 5.02 6.05
N ALA A 20 -2.25 5.21 4.77
CA ALA A 20 -2.59 6.43 4.05
C ALA A 20 -4.11 6.64 3.94
N VAL A 21 -4.87 5.59 3.64
CA VAL A 21 -6.34 5.65 3.65
C VAL A 21 -6.90 6.11 4.99
N ILE A 22 -6.35 5.63 6.10
CA ILE A 22 -6.74 6.05 7.44
C ILE A 22 -6.31 7.51 7.71
N ARG A 23 -5.08 7.87 7.32
CA ARG A 23 -4.52 9.21 7.55
C ARG A 23 -5.29 10.30 6.82
N GLU A 24 -5.64 10.04 5.56
CA GLU A 24 -6.35 11.00 4.69
C GLU A 24 -7.87 10.98 4.91
N ASP A 25 -8.38 10.07 5.75
CA ASP A 25 -9.82 9.86 6.00
C ASP A 25 -10.64 9.63 4.70
N VAL A 26 -10.03 8.95 3.71
CA VAL A 26 -10.67 8.66 2.42
C VAL A 26 -11.13 7.21 2.38
N PRO A 27 -12.42 6.92 2.17
CA PRO A 27 -12.91 5.54 2.07
C PRO A 27 -12.18 4.74 0.98
N MET A 28 -11.79 3.50 1.28
CA MET A 28 -11.10 2.61 0.33
C MET A 28 -11.90 2.41 -0.98
N SER A 29 -13.23 2.46 -0.91
CA SER A 29 -14.11 2.41 -2.09
C SER A 29 -13.97 3.65 -2.99
N GLU A 30 -13.76 4.82 -2.38
CA GLU A 30 -13.51 6.05 -3.11
C GLU A 30 -12.12 6.06 -3.73
N VAL A 31 -11.11 5.55 -3.02
CA VAL A 31 -9.77 5.32 -3.60
C VAL A 31 -9.86 4.43 -4.83
N ALA A 32 -10.56 3.30 -4.74
CA ALA A 32 -10.78 2.43 -5.89
C ALA A 32 -11.45 3.18 -7.05
N TYR A 33 -12.53 3.92 -6.77
CA TYR A 33 -13.26 4.67 -7.79
C TYR A 33 -12.38 5.71 -8.50
N ARG A 34 -11.70 6.57 -7.73
CA ARG A 34 -10.84 7.64 -8.25
C ARG A 34 -9.58 7.11 -8.95
N ALA A 35 -9.07 5.96 -8.53
CA ALA A 35 -7.97 5.26 -9.20
C ALA A 35 -8.41 4.45 -10.44
N GLY A 36 -9.69 4.49 -10.83
CA GLY A 36 -10.20 3.73 -11.98
C GLY A 36 -10.22 2.22 -11.78
N MET A 37 -10.24 1.76 -10.52
CA MET A 37 -10.21 0.35 -10.15
C MET A 37 -11.60 -0.13 -9.68
N LYS A 38 -11.96 -1.37 -10.00
CA LYS A 38 -13.13 -2.00 -9.39
C LYS A 38 -12.87 -2.22 -7.89
N PRO A 39 -13.72 -1.74 -6.96
CA PRO A 39 -13.49 -1.89 -5.51
C PRO A 39 -13.19 -3.32 -5.09
N ARG A 40 -13.92 -4.30 -5.64
CA ARG A 40 -13.70 -5.73 -5.38
C ARG A 40 -12.27 -6.20 -5.69
N ARG A 41 -11.66 -5.66 -6.75
CA ARG A 41 -10.27 -5.97 -7.12
C ARG A 41 -9.28 -5.34 -6.15
N LEU A 42 -9.52 -4.09 -5.74
CA LEU A 42 -8.69 -3.41 -4.74
C LEU A 42 -8.72 -4.17 -3.40
N TYR A 43 -9.92 -4.50 -2.88
CA TYR A 43 -10.05 -5.27 -1.64
C TYR A 43 -9.41 -6.65 -1.71
N ALA A 44 -9.56 -7.36 -2.83
CA ALA A 44 -8.90 -8.66 -3.02
C ALA A 44 -7.37 -8.53 -2.95
N ARG A 45 -6.81 -7.48 -3.57
CA ARG A 45 -5.37 -7.20 -3.51
C ARG A 45 -4.93 -6.85 -2.10
N MET A 46 -5.66 -5.96 -1.42
CA MET A 46 -5.40 -5.58 -0.04
C MET A 46 -5.40 -6.78 0.90
N ARG A 47 -6.33 -7.73 0.72
CA ARG A 47 -6.41 -8.93 1.57
C ARG A 47 -5.27 -9.92 1.30
N THR A 48 -4.86 -10.06 0.05
CA THR A 48 -3.85 -11.06 -0.36
C THR A 48 -2.42 -10.53 -0.29
N CYS A 49 -2.21 -9.23 -0.06
CA CYS A 49 -0.93 -8.57 -0.24
C CYS A 49 -0.29 -8.91 -1.60
N GLY A 50 -1.14 -9.06 -2.63
CA GLY A 50 -0.73 -9.48 -3.96
C GLY A 50 0.15 -8.44 -4.64
N ALA A 51 0.87 -8.85 -5.69
CA ALA A 51 1.74 -7.96 -6.45
C ALA A 51 0.97 -6.74 -6.99
N TRP A 52 1.56 -5.55 -6.96
CA TRP A 52 0.98 -4.34 -7.50
C TRP A 52 1.69 -3.97 -8.81
N SER A 53 0.94 -3.59 -9.83
CA SER A 53 1.55 -2.95 -11.00
C SER A 53 1.87 -1.49 -10.72
N MET A 54 2.91 -0.94 -11.35
CA MET A 54 3.26 0.48 -11.17
C MET A 54 2.12 1.41 -11.56
N SER A 55 1.32 1.08 -12.59
CA SER A 55 0.14 1.86 -12.96
C SER A 55 -0.96 1.85 -11.90
N GLU A 56 -1.16 0.72 -11.20
CA GLU A 56 -2.12 0.65 -10.08
C GLU A 56 -1.61 1.50 -8.90
N LEU A 57 -0.32 1.44 -8.59
CA LEU A 57 0.28 2.22 -7.52
C LEU A 57 0.25 3.72 -7.80
N ASP A 58 0.56 4.12 -9.03
CA ASP A 58 0.51 5.51 -9.47
C ASP A 58 -0.91 6.07 -9.36
N ALA A 59 -1.92 5.32 -9.83
CA ALA A 59 -3.32 5.72 -9.70
C ALA A 59 -3.77 5.86 -8.23
N ILE A 60 -3.36 4.94 -7.37
CA ILE A 60 -3.67 5.00 -5.92
C ILE A 60 -2.95 6.17 -5.26
N ALA A 61 -1.68 6.37 -5.59
CA ALA A 61 -0.89 7.46 -5.03
C ALA A 61 -1.37 8.84 -5.51
N HIS A 62 -1.93 8.92 -6.72
CA HIS A 62 -2.58 10.12 -7.19
C HIS A 62 -3.77 10.53 -6.33
N VAL A 63 -4.50 9.54 -5.78
CA VAL A 63 -5.64 9.80 -4.90
C VAL A 63 -5.19 10.13 -3.47
N LEU A 64 -4.18 9.44 -2.95
CA LEU A 64 -3.78 9.51 -1.53
C LEU A 64 -2.69 10.54 -1.24
N PHE A 65 -1.84 10.87 -2.22
CA PHE A 65 -0.65 11.71 -2.06
C PHE A 65 -0.56 12.83 -3.11
N ASN A 66 -1.69 13.22 -3.72
CA ASN A 66 -1.75 14.23 -4.78
C ASN A 66 -0.77 13.99 -5.96
N GLY A 67 -0.42 12.72 -6.23
CA GLY A 67 0.42 12.33 -7.37
C GLY A 67 1.84 11.89 -7.02
N ASP A 68 2.25 11.90 -5.75
CA ASP A 68 3.59 11.44 -5.38
C ASP A 68 3.62 9.94 -5.03
N VAL A 69 3.89 9.10 -6.04
CA VAL A 69 4.09 7.66 -5.82
C VAL A 69 5.35 7.36 -4.98
N LEU A 70 6.33 8.26 -4.92
CA LEU A 70 7.51 8.07 -4.08
C LEU A 70 7.17 8.17 -2.60
N GLU A 71 6.17 8.99 -2.23
CA GLU A 71 5.70 9.05 -0.84
C GLU A 71 5.15 7.68 -0.40
N LEU A 72 4.40 7.00 -1.27
CA LEU A 72 3.92 5.64 -1.02
C LEU A 72 5.08 4.65 -0.80
N PHE A 73 6.11 4.70 -1.64
CA PHE A 73 7.28 3.82 -1.50
C PHE A 73 8.13 4.16 -0.27
N ARG A 74 8.24 5.43 0.12
CA ARG A 74 8.91 5.85 1.36
C ARG A 74 8.19 5.31 2.58
N MET A 75 6.86 5.41 2.62
CA MET A 75 6.06 4.80 3.68
C MET A 75 6.25 3.28 3.71
N ALA A 76 6.21 2.60 2.56
CA ALA A 76 6.43 1.16 2.49
C ALA A 76 7.84 0.78 3.00
N ALA A 77 8.88 1.49 2.59
CA ALA A 77 10.25 1.23 3.03
C ALA A 77 10.42 1.44 4.54
N TYR A 78 9.78 2.47 5.10
CA TYR A 78 9.76 2.71 6.54
C TYR A 78 9.11 1.54 7.31
N GLU A 79 7.91 1.13 6.91
CA GLU A 79 7.21 0.00 7.55
C GLU A 79 8.00 -1.30 7.43
N GLN A 80 8.67 -1.52 6.30
CA GLN A 80 9.50 -2.70 6.07
C GLN A 80 10.70 -2.76 7.03
N GLN A 81 11.33 -1.61 7.32
CA GLN A 81 12.47 -1.51 8.25
C GLN A 81 12.03 -1.58 9.71
N HIS A 82 10.90 -0.96 10.07
CA HIS A 82 10.42 -0.92 11.45
C HIS A 82 9.70 -2.19 11.90
N ALA A 83 9.23 -3.02 10.96
CA ALA A 83 8.73 -4.36 11.26
C ALA A 83 9.84 -5.32 11.75
N GLU A 84 11.11 -5.05 11.43
CA GLU A 84 12.24 -5.88 11.87
C GLU A 84 12.73 -5.54 13.29
N VAL A 85 12.35 -4.37 13.83
CA VAL A 85 12.81 -3.87 15.15
C VAL A 85 11.86 -4.30 16.29
N SER A 86 10.70 -4.89 15.97
CA SER A 86 9.73 -5.37 16.97
C SER A 86 9.94 -6.85 17.30
N ILE A 87 11.10 -7.22 17.84
CA ILE A 87 11.37 -8.53 18.48
C ILE A 87 12.14 -8.32 19.78
#